data_AF-A0A946C628-F1
#
_entry.id   AF-A0A946C628-F1
#
_cell.length_a   1.000
_cell.length_b   1.000
_cell.length_c   1.000
_cell.angle_alpha   90.00
_cell.angle_beta   90.00
_cell.angle_gamma   90.00
#
_symmetry.space_group_name_H-M   'P 1'
#
loop_
_entity.id
_entity.type
_entity.pdbx_description
1 polymer ?
#
loop_
_entity_poly.entity_id
_entity_poly.type
_entity_poly.pdbx_seq_one_letter_code
_entity_poly.pdbx_strand_id
1 'polypeptide(L)'
;MIIFLKILFFSLIVVFQVSCSTNIDTYSLSKLGATQDGKDIAATNQTFTEFQDIPIPDNSTMDVEKTLLLGEKQNWIGRLFLNSPLPPEEAFNFFKLNMIGKK
;
A
#
# COMPACT_ATOMS: atom_id res chain seq x y z
N MET A 1 43.88 28.89 8.37
CA MET A 1 43.42 27.67 9.08
C MET A 1 41.92 27.71 9.41
N ILE A 2 41.40 28.74 10.08
CA ILE A 2 39.97 28.87 10.44
C ILE A 2 38.99 28.92 9.25
N ILE A 3 39.37 29.56 8.15
CA ILE A 3 38.53 29.63 6.94
C ILE A 3 38.42 28.25 6.28
N PHE A 4 39.51 27.48 6.26
CA PHE A 4 39.54 26.13 5.69
C PHE A 4 38.68 25.15 6.52
N LEU A 5 38.72 25.27 7.84
CA LEU A 5 37.87 24.48 8.75
C LEU A 5 36.39 24.81 8.56
N LYS A 6 36.04 26.08 8.33
CA LYS A 6 34.66 26.50 8.03
C LYS A 6 34.16 25.98 6.69
N ILE A 7 35.00 25.96 5.66
CA ILE A 7 34.65 25.40 4.34
C ILE A 7 34.44 23.89 4.45
N LEU A 8 35.31 23.18 5.18
CA LEU A 8 35.15 21.75 5.44
C LEU A 8 33.84 21.45 6.20
N PHE A 9 33.53 22.26 7.21
CA PHE A 9 32.32 22.11 8.01
C PHE A 9 31.05 22.40 7.19
N PHE A 10 31.07 23.43 6.35
CA PHE A 10 29.95 23.77 5.47
C PHE A 10 29.72 22.69 4.40
N SER A 11 30.79 22.14 3.83
CA SER A 11 30.72 21.02 2.88
C SER A 11 30.09 19.76 3.51
N LEU A 12 30.49 19.43 4.74
CA LEU A 12 29.95 18.27 5.48
C LEU A 12 28.45 18.41 5.77
N ILE A 13 27.98 19.62 6.07
CA ILE A 13 26.54 19.90 6.30
C ILE A 13 25.73 19.71 5.02
N VAL A 14 26.25 20.17 3.86
CA VAL A 14 25.55 20.06 2.57
C VAL A 14 25.40 18.60 2.14
N VAL A 15 26.41 17.75 2.35
CA VAL A 15 26.35 16.31 2.01
C VAL A 15 25.33 15.56 2.88
N PHE A 16 25.12 15.96 4.14
CA PHE A 16 24.19 15.29 5.05
C PHE A 16 22.71 15.52 4.71
N GLN A 17 22.38 16.65 4.07
CA GLN A 17 20.99 16.99 3.72
C GLN A 17 20.46 16.25 2.47
N VAL A 18 21.33 15.64 1.65
CA VAL A 18 20.93 15.00 0.38
C VAL A 18 20.61 13.50 0.55
N SER A 19 20.90 12.90 1.71
CA SER A 19 20.71 11.47 1.96
C SER A 19 19.29 11.04 2.36
N CYS A 20 18.33 11.95 2.47
CA CYS A 20 16.94 11.64 2.82
C CYS A 20 15.95 11.78 1.65
N SER A 21 16.40 11.65 0.41
CA SER A 21 15.50 11.56 -0.76
C SER A 21 15.30 10.10 -1.16
N THR A 22 14.57 9.32 -0.36
CA THR A 22 13.93 8.12 -0.89
C THR A 22 12.77 8.57 -1.75
N ASN A 23 12.81 8.23 -3.05
CA ASN A 23 11.70 8.44 -3.96
C ASN A 23 10.46 7.74 -3.37
N ILE A 24 9.41 8.51 -3.07
CA ILE A 24 8.08 7.94 -2.88
C ILE A 24 7.67 7.37 -4.23
N ASP A 25 7.51 6.05 -4.32
CA ASP A 25 6.81 5.41 -5.41
C ASP A 25 5.35 5.86 -5.36
N THR A 26 5.09 6.99 -6.02
CA THR A 26 3.73 7.43 -6.31
C THR A 26 3.09 6.38 -7.22
N TYR A 27 2.29 5.49 -6.65
CA TYR A 27 1.41 4.61 -7.41
C TYR A 27 0.56 5.48 -8.31
N SER A 28 0.90 5.51 -9.60
CA SER A 28 0.30 6.42 -10.55
C SER A 28 -1.17 6.04 -10.75
N LEU A 29 -2.06 6.84 -10.18
CA LEU A 29 -3.51 6.79 -10.41
C LEU A 29 -3.88 7.09 -11.88
N SER A 30 -2.90 7.42 -12.73
CA SER A 30 -3.07 7.63 -14.17
C SER A 30 -3.46 6.35 -14.94
N LYS A 31 -3.31 5.17 -14.34
CA LYS A 31 -3.67 3.88 -14.98
C LYS A 31 -5.13 3.45 -14.79
N LEU A 32 -5.98 4.27 -14.16
CA LEU A 32 -7.44 4.02 -14.13
C LEU A 32 -8.19 4.66 -15.31
N GLY A 33 -7.52 5.46 -16.15
CA GLY A 33 -8.15 6.29 -17.17
C GLY A 33 -8.00 5.81 -18.61
N ALA A 34 -7.71 4.53 -18.86
CA ALA A 34 -7.63 4.01 -20.22
C ALA A 34 -8.90 3.23 -20.58
N THR A 35 -9.88 3.95 -21.13
CA THR A 35 -10.88 3.34 -22.02
C THR A 35 -10.11 2.70 -23.17
N GLN A 36 -9.96 1.38 -23.16
CA GLN A 36 -9.27 0.66 -24.23
C GLN A 36 -10.28 -0.10 -25.06
N ASP A 37 -10.63 0.54 -26.18
CA ASP A 37 -11.01 -0.15 -27.40
C ASP A 37 -9.89 -1.14 -27.77
N GLY A 38 -10.31 -2.32 -28.22
CA GLY A 38 -9.52 -3.55 -28.19
C GLY A 38 -8.21 -3.46 -28.97
N LYS A 39 -7.08 -3.59 -28.27
CA LYS A 39 -5.88 -4.22 -28.82
C LYS A 39 -4.93 -4.66 -27.71
N ASP A 40 -4.85 -5.98 -27.54
CA ASP A 40 -3.75 -6.76 -26.99
C ASP A 40 -2.71 -5.98 -26.16
N ILE A 41 -3.09 -5.61 -24.94
CA ILE A 41 -2.09 -5.41 -23.90
C ILE A 41 -1.79 -6.80 -23.38
N ALA A 42 -0.58 -7.29 -23.66
CA ALA A 42 0.03 -8.35 -22.88
C ALA A 42 0.00 -7.90 -21.41
N ALA A 43 -1.10 -8.27 -20.74
CA ALA A 43 -1.43 -7.84 -19.41
C ALA A 43 -0.34 -8.40 -18.53
N THR A 44 0.57 -7.54 -18.08
CA THR A 44 1.36 -7.81 -16.90
C THR A 44 0.36 -8.25 -15.84
N ASN A 45 0.34 -9.55 -15.58
CA ASN A 45 -0.40 -10.21 -14.53
C ASN A 45 0.18 -9.77 -13.18
N GLN A 46 0.07 -8.48 -12.87
CA GLN A 46 -0.11 -8.02 -11.50
C GLN A 46 -1.57 -8.33 -11.17
N THR A 47 -1.86 -9.64 -11.14
CA THR A 47 -3.15 -10.18 -10.75
C THR A 47 -3.37 -9.69 -9.34
N PHE A 48 -4.34 -8.79 -9.16
CA PHE A 48 -4.88 -8.53 -7.84
C PHE A 48 -5.25 -9.89 -7.26
N THR A 49 -4.65 -10.27 -6.13
CA THR A 49 -5.01 -11.51 -5.48
C THR A 49 -6.48 -11.42 -5.09
N GLU A 50 -7.30 -12.25 -5.70
CA GLU A 50 -8.72 -12.35 -5.38
C GLU A 50 -8.86 -13.19 -4.11
N PHE A 51 -9.47 -12.62 -3.09
CA PHE A 51 -9.79 -13.31 -1.84
C PHE A 51 -11.30 -13.50 -1.80
N GLN A 52 -11.75 -14.76 -1.84
CA GLN A 52 -13.17 -15.09 -1.75
C GLN A 52 -13.72 -14.77 -0.35
N ASP A 53 -12.93 -15.03 0.71
CA ASP A 53 -13.32 -14.79 2.10
C ASP A 53 -12.15 -14.17 2.88
N ILE A 54 -12.33 -12.94 3.38
CA ILE A 54 -11.37 -12.26 4.26
C ILE A 54 -11.84 -12.45 5.71
N PRO A 55 -11.06 -13.10 6.60
CA PRO A 55 -11.45 -13.27 7.99
C PRO A 55 -11.48 -11.91 8.69
N ILE A 56 -12.52 -11.64 9.47
CA ILE A 56 -12.68 -10.38 10.21
C ILE A 56 -12.46 -10.66 11.69
N PRO A 57 -11.52 -9.97 12.37
CA PRO A 57 -11.34 -10.11 13.81
C PRO A 57 -12.57 -9.67 14.60
N ASP A 58 -12.81 -10.31 15.75
CA ASP A 58 -13.93 -9.96 16.61
C ASP A 58 -13.93 -8.48 17.01
N ASN A 59 -15.14 -7.90 17.10
CA ASN A 59 -15.37 -6.49 17.42
C ASN A 59 -14.70 -5.50 16.46
N SER A 60 -14.28 -5.94 15.27
CA SER A 60 -13.83 -5.01 14.23
C SER A 60 -15.00 -4.22 13.66
N THR A 61 -14.75 -2.97 13.28
CA THR A 61 -15.72 -2.11 12.60
C THR A 61 -15.21 -1.69 11.23
N MET A 62 -16.11 -1.43 10.29
CA MET A 62 -15.75 -0.95 8.95
C MET A 62 -15.95 0.55 8.86
N ASP A 63 -14.94 1.27 8.36
CA ASP A 63 -15.08 2.68 8.02
C ASP A 63 -15.63 2.78 6.59
N VAL A 64 -16.94 3.02 6.48
CA VAL A 64 -17.66 3.06 5.21
C VAL A 64 -17.22 4.24 4.34
N GLU A 65 -16.82 5.36 4.96
CA GLU A 65 -16.39 6.56 4.23
C GLU A 65 -15.04 6.36 3.54
N LYS A 66 -14.15 5.58 4.15
CA LYS A 66 -12.82 5.26 3.59
C LYS A 66 -12.80 3.97 2.76
N THR A 67 -13.87 3.19 2.81
CA THR A 67 -14.05 1.97 2.03
C THR A 67 -14.56 2.32 0.64
N LEU A 68 -13.97 1.71 -0.39
CA LEU A 68 -14.40 1.87 -1.78
C LEU A 68 -14.58 0.49 -2.40
N LEU A 69 -15.82 0.16 -2.76
CA LEU A 69 -16.16 -1.08 -3.45
C LEU A 69 -16.84 -0.74 -4.78
N LEU A 70 -16.35 -1.33 -5.85
CA LEU A 70 -16.86 -1.18 -7.21
C LEU A 70 -17.19 -2.56 -7.77
N GLY A 71 -18.33 -2.70 -8.42
CA GLY A 71 -18.74 -3.94 -9.07
C GLY A 71 -20.13 -4.40 -8.66
N GLU A 72 -20.53 -5.57 -9.15
CA GLU A 72 -21.87 -6.11 -8.97
C GLU A 72 -21.83 -7.54 -8.39
N LYS A 73 -22.82 -7.84 -7.54
CA LYS A 73 -23.07 -9.18 -6.95
C LYS A 73 -21.90 -9.77 -6.19
N GLN A 74 -21.06 -10.58 -6.84
CA GLN A 74 -19.97 -11.34 -6.22
C GLN A 74 -18.60 -10.87 -6.73
N ASN A 75 -18.59 -9.97 -7.72
CA ASN A 75 -17.40 -9.49 -8.38
C ASN A 75 -17.11 -8.06 -7.93
N TRP A 76 -16.67 -7.91 -6.68
CA TRP A 76 -16.30 -6.62 -6.11
C TRP A 76 -14.79 -6.42 -6.17
N ILE A 77 -14.38 -5.24 -6.63
CA ILE A 77 -12.99 -4.77 -6.58
C ILE A 77 -12.92 -3.50 -5.74
N GLY A 78 -11.78 -3.28 -5.07
CA GLY A 78 -11.55 -2.03 -4.37
C GLY A 78 -10.72 -2.17 -3.10
N ARG A 79 -11.07 -1.37 -2.09
CA ARG A 79 -10.35 -1.22 -0.83
C ARG A 79 -11.32 -1.29 0.34
N LEU A 80 -11.04 -2.16 1.29
CA LEU A 80 -11.72 -2.19 2.60
C LEU A 80 -10.90 -1.45 3.64
N PHE A 81 -11.56 -0.62 4.46
CA PHE A 81 -10.95 -0.01 5.64
C PHE A 81 -11.58 -0.60 6.90
N LEU A 82 -10.82 -1.43 7.61
CA LEU A 82 -11.25 -2.11 8.84
C LEU A 82 -10.50 -1.55 10.05
N ASN A 83 -11.25 -1.18 11.08
CA ASN A 83 -10.73 -0.85 12.40
C ASN A 83 -10.84 -2.09 13.28
N SER A 84 -9.70 -2.70 13.61
CA SER A 84 -9.64 -3.83 14.52
C SER A 84 -9.17 -3.36 15.91
N PRO A 85 -9.74 -3.89 17.01
CA PRO A 85 -9.24 -3.62 18.36
C PRO A 85 -7.94 -4.38 18.66
N LEU A 86 -7.52 -5.31 17.79
CA LEU A 86 -6.31 -6.11 18.01
C LEU A 86 -5.05 -5.24 17.95
N PRO A 87 -4.07 -5.47 18.84
CA PRO A 87 -2.72 -4.94 18.67
C PRO A 87 -2.11 -5.36 17.32
N PRO A 88 -1.20 -4.57 16.73
CA PRO A 88 -0.65 -4.85 15.40
C PRO A 88 -0.04 -6.25 15.22
N GLU A 89 0.63 -6.78 16.24
CA GLU A 89 1.20 -8.14 16.21
C GLU A 89 0.12 -9.23 16.15
N GLU A 90 -0.91 -9.09 16.99
CA GLU A 90 -2.04 -10.02 17.02
C GLU A 90 -2.86 -9.95 15.74
N ALA A 91 -3.06 -8.76 15.19
CA ALA A 91 -3.70 -8.57 13.90
C ALA A 91 -2.91 -9.29 12.79
N PHE A 92 -1.59 -9.13 12.75
CA PHE A 92 -0.74 -9.83 11.78
C PHE A 92 -0.86 -11.37 11.93
N ASN A 93 -0.76 -11.87 13.16
CA ASN A 93 -0.89 -13.31 13.43
C ASN A 93 -2.28 -13.84 13.08
N PHE A 94 -3.33 -13.09 13.37
CA PHE A 94 -4.71 -13.43 13.03
C PHE A 94 -4.87 -13.65 11.52
N PHE A 95 -4.45 -12.68 10.69
CA PHE A 95 -4.56 -12.81 9.25
C PHE A 95 -3.65 -13.91 8.72
N LYS A 96 -2.43 -14.02 9.23
CA LYS A 96 -1.50 -15.09 8.84
C LYS A 96 -2.09 -16.48 9.07
N LEU A 97 -2.72 -16.72 10.22
CA LEU A 97 -3.29 -18.02 10.57
C LEU A 97 -4.59 -18.31 9.80
N ASN A 98 -5.44 -17.31 9.59
CA ASN A 98 -6.76 -17.52 8.99
C ASN A 98 -6.77 -17.41 7.45
N MET A 99 -5.77 -16.76 6.83
CA MET A 99 -5.66 -16.63 5.36
C MET A 99 -4.79 -17.71 4.71
N ILE A 100 -3.82 -18.31 5.42
CA ILE A 100 -2.88 -19.31 4.85
C ILE A 100 -3.51 -20.72 4.70
N GLY A 101 -4.83 -20.82 4.89
CA GLY A 101 -5.61 -22.01 4.57
C GLY A 101 -5.76 -22.97 5.74
N LYS A 102 -6.99 -23.08 6.23
CA LYS A 102 -7.53 -24.42 6.50
C LYS A 102 -7.67 -25.08 5.12
N LYS A 103 -6.80 -26.05 4.81
CA LYS A 103 -6.97 -26.93 3.65
C LYS A 103 -8.29 -27.69 3.74
#